data_AF-F3FWG6-F1
#
_entry.id   AF-F3FWG6-F1
#
_cell.length_a   1.000
_cell.length_b   1.000
_cell.length_c   1.000
_cell.angle_alpha   90.00
_cell.angle_beta   90.00
_cell.angle_gamma   90.00
#
_symmetry.space_group_name_H-M   'P 1'
#
loop_
_entity.id
_entity.type
_entity.pdbx_description
1 polymer ?
#
loop_
_entity_poly.entity_id
_entity_poly.type
_entity_poly.pdbx_seq_one_letter_code
_entity_poly.pdbx_strand_id
1 'polypeptide(L)'
;QPYRNFIAQAACVSQAEHEAYFRQLLGDVDTTTAPYGVLDVRGGDATILRSVQDLSDDLSARIHATARAQGVPTSVLFHAAWGLVVAAPRG
;
A
#
# COMPACT_ATOMS: atom_id res chain seq x y z
N GLN A 1 30.00 -5.02 -0.37
CA GLN A 1 28.90 -5.49 0.51
C GLN A 1 27.91 -4.35 0.84
N PRO A 2 27.15 -3.81 -0.12
CA PRO A 2 26.16 -2.77 0.17
C PRO A 2 24.93 -3.29 0.93
N TYR A 3 24.47 -4.51 0.63
CA TYR A 3 23.30 -5.10 1.27
C TYR A 3 23.51 -5.40 2.77
N ARG A 4 24.66 -5.94 3.17
CA ARG A 4 24.99 -6.20 4.58
C ARG A 4 25.04 -4.91 5.41
N ASN A 5 25.60 -3.84 4.85
CA ASN A 5 25.64 -2.54 5.52
C ASN A 5 24.23 -1.94 5.67
N PHE A 6 23.37 -2.11 4.66
CA PHE A 6 21.96 -1.74 4.76
C PHE A 6 21.23 -2.51 5.87
N ILE A 7 21.45 -3.83 6.00
CA ILE A 7 20.86 -4.62 7.09
C ILE A 7 21.34 -4.13 8.46
N ALA A 8 22.64 -3.87 8.61
CA ALA A 8 23.18 -3.32 9.86
C ALA A 8 22.58 -1.94 10.19
N GLN A 9 22.40 -1.08 9.18
CA GLN A 9 21.77 0.22 9.35
C GLN A 9 20.28 0.11 9.72
N ALA A 10 19.54 -0.78 9.07
CA ALA A 10 18.12 -1.02 9.37
C ALA A 10 17.92 -1.61 10.78
N ALA A 11 18.88 -2.41 11.26
CA ALA A 11 18.88 -2.99 12.60
C ALA A 11 19.39 -2.02 13.69
N CYS A 12 19.83 -0.82 13.32
CA CYS A 12 20.34 0.17 14.28
C CYS A 12 19.23 0.82 15.12
N VAL A 13 17.98 0.81 14.63
CA VAL A 13 16.82 1.28 15.38
C VAL A 13 16.25 0.13 16.20
N SER A 14 15.91 0.41 17.46
CA SER A 14 15.42 -0.64 18.35
C SER A 14 14.01 -1.09 17.95
N GLN A 15 13.70 -2.35 18.22
CA GLN A 15 12.34 -2.87 18.00
C GLN A 15 11.30 -2.10 18.82
N ALA A 16 11.65 -1.66 20.03
CA ALA A 16 10.78 -0.87 20.90
C ALA A 16 10.42 0.49 20.29
N GLU A 17 11.37 1.16 19.63
CA GLU A 17 11.10 2.42 18.91
C GLU A 17 10.17 2.20 17.71
N HIS A 18 10.39 1.13 16.93
CA HIS A 18 9.47 0.78 15.84
C HIS A 18 8.06 0.49 16.34
N GLU A 19 7.93 -0.27 17.43
CA GLU A 19 6.65 -0.60 18.04
C GLU A 19 5.92 0.64 18.57
N ALA A 20 6.62 1.53 19.28
CA ALA A 20 6.06 2.78 19.77
C ALA A 20 5.53 3.65 18.62
N TYR A 21 6.30 3.77 17.53
CA TYR A 21 5.90 4.50 16.34
C TYR A 21 4.63 3.91 15.70
N PHE A 22 4.60 2.61 15.42
CA PHE A 22 3.44 1.99 14.78
C PHE A 22 2.21 1.93 15.69
N ARG A 23 2.40 1.78 17.00
CA ARG A 23 1.30 1.88 17.97
C ARG A 23 0.68 3.27 17.96
N GLN A 24 1.49 4.33 17.90
CA GLN A 24 0.99 5.69 17.76
C GLN A 24 0.27 5.90 16.42
N LEU A 25 0.82 5.37 15.32
CA LEU A 25 0.28 5.57 13.97
C LEU A 25 -1.01 4.80 13.71
N LEU A 26 -1.13 3.58 14.24
CA LEU A 26 -2.20 2.63 13.92
C LEU A 26 -3.10 2.31 15.12
N GLY A 27 -2.91 2.99 16.26
CA GLY A 27 -3.64 2.72 17.49
C GLY A 27 -5.16 2.83 17.37
N ASP A 28 -5.62 3.67 16.43
CA ASP A 28 -7.03 3.96 16.19
C ASP A 28 -7.63 3.08 15.06
N VAL A 29 -6.82 2.20 14.46
CA VAL A 29 -7.26 1.29 13.38
C VAL A 29 -7.79 0.00 14.01
N ASP A 30 -9.10 -0.13 14.08
CA ASP A 30 -9.78 -1.25 14.74
C ASP A 30 -10.17 -2.41 13.79
N THR A 31 -10.29 -2.13 12.49
CA THR A 31 -10.88 -3.05 11.52
C THR A 31 -9.97 -3.27 10.33
N THR A 32 -9.69 -4.54 10.01
CA THR A 32 -9.01 -4.89 8.76
C THR A 32 -9.94 -4.63 7.59
N THR A 33 -9.45 -3.96 6.53
CA THR A 33 -10.18 -3.89 5.27
C THR A 33 -10.25 -5.29 4.66
N ALA A 34 -11.39 -5.96 4.83
CA ALA A 34 -11.66 -7.29 4.29
C ALA A 34 -12.56 -7.16 3.05
N PRO A 35 -12.01 -6.93 1.84
CA PRO A 35 -12.83 -6.89 0.65
C PRO A 35 -13.65 -8.18 0.54
N TYR A 36 -14.98 -8.03 0.51
CA TYR A 36 -15.95 -9.13 0.46
C TYR A 36 -15.95 -10.07 1.68
N GLY A 37 -15.45 -9.62 2.84
CA GLY A 37 -15.42 -10.42 4.07
C GLY A 37 -14.41 -11.58 4.03
N VAL A 38 -13.55 -11.63 3.00
CA VAL A 38 -12.52 -12.66 2.87
C VAL A 38 -11.30 -12.23 3.69
N LEU A 39 -11.16 -12.82 4.88
CA LEU A 39 -10.04 -12.59 5.80
C LEU A 39 -8.94 -13.65 5.66
N ASP A 40 -9.30 -14.85 5.19
CA ASP A 40 -8.34 -15.94 4.98
C ASP A 40 -7.85 -15.97 3.53
N VAL A 41 -6.75 -15.26 3.28
CA VAL A 41 -6.04 -15.25 1.99
C VAL A 41 -4.72 -16.05 2.08
N ARG A 42 -4.40 -16.60 3.26
CA ARG A 42 -3.11 -17.22 3.58
C ARG A 42 -3.31 -18.71 3.89
N GLY A 43 -3.79 -19.48 2.91
CA GLY A 43 -3.95 -20.92 3.13
C GLY A 43 -4.53 -21.78 2.01
N GLY A 44 -5.00 -21.22 0.89
CA GLY A 44 -5.55 -22.03 -0.20
C GLY A 44 -4.56 -22.29 -1.33
N ASP A 45 -4.78 -23.37 -2.08
CA ASP A 45 -4.25 -23.63 -3.44
C ASP A 45 -4.80 -22.60 -4.47
N ALA A 46 -5.07 -21.38 -4.00
CA ALA A 46 -5.73 -20.33 -4.76
C ALA A 46 -4.85 -19.96 -5.95
N THR A 47 -5.36 -20.25 -7.14
CA THR A 47 -4.71 -19.84 -8.39
C THR A 47 -4.71 -18.31 -8.44
N ILE A 48 -3.51 -17.72 -8.51
CA ILE A 48 -3.36 -16.28 -8.68
C ILE A 48 -3.81 -15.91 -10.09
N LEU A 49 -4.93 -15.18 -10.20
CA LEU A 49 -5.37 -14.60 -11.46
C LEU A 49 -4.67 -13.26 -11.69
N ARG A 50 -4.04 -13.09 -12.85
CA ARG A 50 -3.40 -11.83 -13.26
C ARG A 50 -4.32 -11.10 -14.24
N SER A 51 -4.63 -9.84 -13.93
CA SER A 51 -5.24 -8.90 -14.86
C SER A 51 -4.31 -7.69 -15.01
N VAL A 52 -4.16 -7.21 -16.24
CA VAL A 52 -3.38 -6.00 -16.56
C VAL A 52 -4.27 -5.16 -17.44
N GLN A 53 -4.41 -3.88 -17.09
CA GLN A 53 -5.15 -2.90 -17.87
C GLN A 53 -4.26 -1.68 -18.07
N ASP A 54 -4.06 -1.30 -19.32
CA ASP A 54 -3.33 -0.10 -19.67
C ASP A 54 -4.22 1.13 -19.47
N LEU A 55 -3.63 2.21 -18.95
CA LEU A 55 -4.30 3.50 -18.87
C LEU A 55 -4.12 4.23 -20.19
N SER A 56 -5.13 4.99 -20.62
CA SER A 56 -4.98 5.87 -21.78
C SER A 56 -3.87 6.90 -21.54
N ASP A 57 -3.26 7.39 -22.63
CA ASP A 57 -2.25 8.44 -22.55
C ASP A 57 -2.77 9.71 -21.87
N ASP A 58 -4.03 10.08 -22.14
CA ASP A 58 -4.69 11.22 -21.50
C ASP A 58 -4.79 11.05 -19.98
N LEU A 59 -5.27 9.88 -19.52
CA LEU A 59 -5.38 9.59 -18.10
C LEU A 59 -3.99 9.57 -17.43
N SER A 60 -3.02 8.95 -18.09
CA SER A 60 -1.64 8.90 -17.62
C SER A 60 -1.05 10.31 -17.45
N ALA A 61 -1.22 11.18 -18.45
CA ALA A 61 -0.78 12.57 -18.40
C ALA A 61 -1.43 13.34 -17.25
N ARG A 62 -2.74 13.16 -17.03
CA ARG A 62 -3.47 13.80 -15.93
C ARG A 62 -3.00 13.33 -14.56
N ILE A 63 -2.73 12.04 -14.39
CA ILE A 63 -2.18 11.51 -13.12
C ILE A 63 -0.81 12.14 -12.85
N HIS A 64 0.07 12.19 -13.85
CA HIS A 64 1.39 12.81 -13.70
C HIS A 64 1.30 14.30 -13.36
N ALA A 65 0.42 15.05 -14.03
CA ALA A 65 0.19 16.47 -13.74
C ALA A 65 -0.34 16.67 -12.31
N THR A 66 -1.27 15.82 -11.87
CA THR A 66 -1.87 15.89 -10.53
C THR A 66 -0.81 15.60 -9.45
N ALA A 67 -0.04 14.53 -9.61
CA ALA A 67 1.02 14.16 -8.67
C ALA A 67 2.06 15.29 -8.54
N ARG A 68 2.47 15.87 -9.68
CA ARG A 68 3.40 17.01 -9.73
C ARG A 68 2.82 18.24 -9.03
N ALA A 69 1.56 18.58 -9.29
CA ALA A 69 0.90 19.73 -8.67
C ALA A 69 0.77 19.59 -7.15
N GLN A 70 0.61 18.35 -6.66
CA GLN A 70 0.51 18.03 -5.23
C GLN A 70 1.88 17.76 -4.57
N GLY A 71 2.98 17.76 -5.33
CA GLY A 71 4.32 17.51 -4.79
C GLY A 71 4.54 16.07 -4.30
N VAL A 72 3.77 15.10 -4.79
CA VAL A 72 3.84 13.69 -4.37
C VAL A 72 4.24 12.79 -5.54
N PRO A 73 4.82 11.61 -5.29
CA PRO A 73 5.03 10.62 -6.35
C PRO A 73 3.69 10.03 -6.81
N THR A 74 3.62 9.61 -8.08
CA THR A 74 2.45 8.97 -8.69
C THR A 74 1.94 7.76 -7.89
N SER A 75 2.84 7.04 -7.19
CA SER A 75 2.49 5.92 -6.32
C SER A 75 1.50 6.28 -5.23
N VAL A 76 1.52 7.50 -4.69
CA VAL A 76 0.56 7.96 -3.68
C VAL A 76 -0.86 7.99 -4.26
N LEU A 77 -1.01 8.47 -5.50
CA LEU A 77 -2.31 8.48 -6.17
C LEU A 77 -2.82 7.07 -6.44
N PHE A 78 -1.94 6.15 -6.84
CA PHE A 78 -2.31 4.75 -7.03
C PHE A 78 -2.71 4.05 -5.72
N HIS A 79 -1.96 4.26 -4.64
CA HIS A 79 -2.32 3.73 -3.33
C HIS A 79 -3.67 4.27 -2.83
N ALA A 80 -3.93 5.57 -3.01
CA ALA A 80 -5.20 6.17 -2.66
C ALA A 80 -6.36 5.60 -3.50
N ALA A 81 -6.18 5.49 -4.82
CA ALA A 81 -7.17 4.91 -5.71
C ALA A 81 -7.48 3.45 -5.33
N TRP A 82 -6.47 2.65 -5.02
CA TRP A 82 -6.68 1.27 -4.56
C TRP A 82 -7.37 1.22 -3.20
N GLY A 83 -7.01 2.11 -2.27
CA GLY A 83 -7.71 2.27 -1.00
C GLY A 83 -9.21 2.50 -1.18
N LEU A 84 -9.59 3.36 -2.14
CA LEU A 84 -11.00 3.59 -2.49
C LEU A 84 -11.68 2.35 -3.09
N VAL A 85 -10.98 1.61 -3.96
CA VAL A 85 -11.53 0.37 -4.56
C VAL A 85 -11.78 -0.70 -3.51
N VAL A 86 -10.88 -0.88 -2.56
CA VAL A 86 -11.01 -1.88 -1.50
C VAL A 86 -12.02 -1.43 -0.43
N ALA A 87 -12.14 -0.13 -0.17
CA ALA A 87 -13.12 0.44 0.76
C ALA A 87 -14.54 0.49 0.19
N ALA A 88 -14.72 0.40 -1.13
CA ALA A 88 -16.03 0.44 -1.75
C ALA A 88 -16.89 -0.74 -1.25
N PRO A 89 -18.02 -0.48 -0.54
CA PRO A 89 -18.99 -1.53 -0.28
C PRO A 89 -19.52 -1.98 -1.64
N ARG A 90 -19.62 -3.29 -1.87
CA ARG A 90 -20.48 -3.74 -2.99
C ARG A 90 -21.89 -3.22 -2.71
N GLY A 91 -22.57 -2.76 -3.76
CA GLY A 91 -24.03 -2.74 -3.73
C GLY A 91 -24.59 -4.10 -3.34
#